data_AF-A0A1V6EXY9-F1
#
_entry.id   AF-A0A1V6EXY9-F1
#
_cell.length_a   1.000
_cell.length_b   1.000
_cell.length_c   1.000
_cell.angle_alpha   90.00
_cell.angle_beta   90.00
_cell.angle_gamma   90.00
#
_symmetry.space_group_name_H-M   'P 1'
#
loop_
_entity.id
_entity.type
_entity.pdbx_description
1 polymer ?
#
loop_
_entity_poly.entity_id
_entity_poly.type
_entity_poly.pdbx_seq_one_letter_code
_entity_poly.pdbx_strand_id
1 'polypeptide(L)'
;MSSNRVLIVVSVVLFLVLLLSFVAHKATTRPARDVEVAPPPVLLPEGELLAPVPERKSITEDEIEKLYLGYTYEELEDLFGIAADERESEYRRDATGYTAPHTIVWYTWQNPDNTIIRLGFINNRLERKQFIRKDGNVISNEINLDDVEL
;
A
#
# COMPACT_ATOMS: atom_id res chain seq x y z
N MET A 1 -9.35 2.00 -50.38
CA MET A 1 -8.71 2.04 -49.05
C MET A 1 -8.08 0.68 -48.78
N SER A 2 -6.81 0.61 -48.36
CA SER A 2 -6.11 -0.66 -48.10
C SER A 2 -6.79 -1.45 -46.98
N SER A 3 -6.85 -2.79 -47.09
CA SER A 3 -7.50 -3.67 -46.10
C SER A 3 -7.10 -3.39 -44.65
N ASN A 4 -5.86 -2.93 -44.44
CA ASN A 4 -5.34 -2.56 -43.11
C ASN A 4 -6.09 -1.37 -42.49
N ARG A 5 -6.53 -0.40 -43.29
CA ARG A 5 -7.35 0.74 -42.81
C ARG A 5 -8.76 0.30 -42.44
N VAL A 6 -9.32 -0.66 -43.18
CA VAL A 6 -10.64 -1.22 -42.87
C VAL A 6 -10.58 -2.04 -41.57
N LEU A 7 -9.54 -2.85 -41.39
CA LEU A 7 -9.32 -3.63 -40.17
C LEU A 7 -9.16 -2.75 -38.93
N ILE A 8 -8.39 -1.65 -39.02
CA ILE A 8 -8.22 -0.70 -37.91
C ILE A 8 -9.55 -0.04 -37.54
N VAL A 9 -10.32 0.42 -38.52
CA VAL A 9 -11.62 1.06 -38.26
C VAL A 9 -12.59 0.07 -37.62
N VAL A 10 -12.65 -1.17 -38.09
CA VAL A 10 -13.48 -2.23 -37.49
C VAL A 10 -13.05 -2.51 -36.05
N SER A 11 -11.74 -2.57 -35.78
CA SER A 11 -11.21 -2.85 -34.44
C SER A 11 -11.53 -1.71 -33.45
N VAL A 12 -11.41 -0.45 -33.89
CA VAL A 12 -11.76 0.73 -33.07
C VAL A 12 -13.25 0.74 -32.75
N VAL A 13 -14.11 0.46 -33.75
CA VAL A 13 -15.56 0.41 -33.54
C VAL A 13 -15.93 -0.72 -32.58
N LEU A 14 -15.30 -1.90 -32.70
CA LEU A 14 -15.53 -3.02 -31.79
C LEU A 14 -15.14 -2.67 -30.35
N PHE A 15 -13.99 -1.99 -30.18
CA PHE A 15 -13.51 -1.57 -28.85
C PHE A 15 -14.45 -0.54 -28.21
N LEU A 16 -15.00 0.37 -29.02
CA LEU A 16 -15.91 1.41 -28.56
C LEU A 16 -17.29 0.83 -28.16
N VAL A 17 -17.78 -0.18 -28.89
CA VAL A 17 -18.98 -0.95 -28.51
C VAL A 17 -18.76 -1.71 -27.21
N LEU A 18 -17.61 -2.37 -27.05
CA LEU A 18 -17.27 -3.09 -25.82
C LEU A 18 -17.17 -2.15 -24.59
N LEU A 19 -16.58 -0.97 -24.75
CA LEU A 19 -16.51 0.04 -23.70
C LEU A 19 -17.91 0.55 -23.31
N LEU A 20 -18.79 0.81 -24.28
CA LEU A 20 -20.17 1.22 -24.02
C LEU A 20 -20.97 0.12 -23.30
N SER A 21 -20.83 -1.15 -23.72
CA SER A 21 -21.44 -2.28 -23.02
C SER A 21 -20.92 -2.43 -21.58
N PHE A 22 -19.63 -2.21 -21.34
CA PHE A 22 -19.03 -2.30 -20.00
C PHE A 22 -19.57 -1.20 -19.06
N VAL A 23 -19.73 0.02 -19.55
CA VAL A 23 -20.32 1.13 -18.78
C VAL A 23 -21.81 0.87 -18.51
N ALA A 24 -22.56 0.37 -19.49
CA ALA A 24 -23.96 0.00 -19.30
C ALA A 24 -24.13 -1.13 -18.26
N HIS A 25 -23.23 -2.13 -18.25
CA HIS A 25 -23.30 -3.23 -17.30
C HIS A 25 -23.02 -2.79 -15.84
N LYS A 26 -22.16 -1.78 -15.64
CA LYS A 26 -21.95 -1.18 -14.31
C LYS A 26 -23.15 -0.36 -13.80
N ALA A 27 -24.05 0.07 -14.69
CA ALA A 27 -25.23 0.87 -14.32
C ALA A 27 -26.47 0.03 -13.95
N THR A 28 -26.50 -1.28 -14.24
CA THR A 28 -27.74 -2.10 -14.14
C THR A 28 -27.78 -3.05 -12.94
N THR A 29 -26.84 -2.98 -12.00
CA THR A 29 -26.94 -3.74 -10.73
C THR A 29 -27.19 -2.83 -9.54
N ARG A 30 -28.35 -2.16 -9.54
CA ARG A 30 -29.02 -1.80 -8.30
C ARG A 30 -30.34 -2.59 -8.28
N PRO A 31 -30.42 -3.74 -7.60
CA PRO A 31 -31.71 -4.31 -7.30
C PRO A 31 -32.49 -3.27 -6.49
N ALA A 32 -33.76 -3.06 -6.86
CA ALA A 32 -34.69 -2.29 -6.05
C ALA A 32 -34.69 -2.91 -4.65
N ARG A 33 -34.16 -2.16 -3.68
CA ARG A 33 -34.21 -2.55 -2.27
C ARG A 33 -35.68 -2.54 -1.89
N ASP A 34 -36.24 -3.72 -1.62
CA ASP A 34 -37.50 -3.84 -0.92
C ASP A 34 -37.45 -2.92 0.29
N VAL A 35 -38.48 -2.07 0.43
CA VAL A 35 -38.66 -1.24 1.62
C VAL A 35 -39.03 -2.18 2.75
N GLU A 36 -38.01 -2.81 3.34
CA GLU A 36 -38.11 -3.44 4.64
C GLU A 36 -38.32 -2.29 5.63
N VAL A 37 -39.55 -2.16 6.11
CA VAL A 37 -39.93 -1.26 7.19
C VAL A 37 -38.96 -1.54 8.33
N ALA A 38 -38.06 -0.59 8.59
CA ALA A 38 -37.08 -0.72 9.64
C ALA A 38 -37.81 -1.06 10.96
N PRO A 39 -37.40 -2.10 11.70
CA PRO A 39 -37.89 -2.27 13.06
C PRO A 39 -37.57 -0.98 13.85
N PRO A 40 -38.41 -0.61 14.83
CA PRO A 40 -38.19 0.60 15.62
C PRO A 40 -36.75 0.63 16.14
N PRO A 41 -36.09 1.79 16.19
CA PRO A 41 -34.70 1.89 16.60
C PRO A 41 -34.54 1.24 17.97
N VAL A 42 -33.78 0.16 18.03
CA VAL A 42 -33.32 -0.40 19.30
C VAL A 42 -32.44 0.68 19.92
N LEU A 43 -32.93 1.32 20.98
CA LEU A 43 -32.14 2.21 21.82
C LEU A 43 -31.02 1.36 22.41
N LEU A 44 -29.84 1.40 21.79
CA LEU A 44 -28.61 0.94 22.42
C LEU A 44 -28.47 1.71 23.74
N PRO A 45 -28.18 1.04 24.87
CA PRO A 45 -28.02 1.74 26.14
C PRO A 45 -26.94 2.83 25.98
N GLU A 46 -27.35 4.06 26.28
CA GLU A 46 -26.49 5.24 26.35
C GLU A 46 -25.36 4.95 27.36
N GLY A 47 -24.14 4.72 26.87
CA GLY A 47 -22.97 4.71 27.74
C GLY A 47 -22.18 3.40 27.87
N GLU A 48 -21.96 2.66 26.80
CA GLU A 48 -20.63 2.04 26.67
C GLU A 48 -19.65 3.13 26.25
N LEU A 49 -19.05 3.80 27.23
CA LEU A 49 -17.79 4.50 27.03
C LEU A 49 -16.83 3.47 26.42
N LEU A 50 -16.64 3.55 25.09
CA LEU A 50 -15.62 2.75 24.42
C LEU A 50 -14.33 2.95 25.21
N ALA A 51 -13.79 1.86 25.76
CA ALA A 51 -12.52 1.92 26.46
C ALA A 51 -11.53 2.68 25.57
N PRO A 52 -10.75 3.65 26.11
CA PRO A 52 -9.83 4.42 25.30
C PRO A 52 -8.94 3.44 24.53
N VAL A 53 -8.93 3.57 23.19
CA VAL A 53 -8.04 2.77 22.34
C VAL A 53 -6.63 3.02 22.89
N PRO A 54 -5.89 1.96 23.24
CA PRO A 54 -4.56 2.13 23.81
C PRO A 54 -3.72 2.99 22.87
N GLU A 55 -3.15 4.07 23.40
CA GLU A 55 -2.29 4.95 22.61
C GLU A 55 -1.10 4.16 22.10
N ARG A 56 -0.95 4.12 20.78
CA ARG A 56 0.18 3.47 20.11
C ARG A 56 1.48 4.17 20.50
N LYS A 57 2.49 3.43 20.90
CA LYS A 57 3.84 3.97 21.11
C LYS A 57 4.48 4.30 19.75
N SER A 58 5.13 5.46 19.63
CA SER A 58 5.97 5.76 18.47
C SER A 58 7.18 4.81 18.39
N ILE A 59 7.43 4.27 17.20
CA ILE A 59 8.66 3.54 16.89
C ILE A 59 9.76 4.57 16.59
N THR A 60 10.88 4.51 17.29
CA THR A 60 11.97 5.48 17.21
C THR A 60 12.96 5.16 16.09
N GLU A 61 13.70 6.18 15.65
CA GLU A 61 14.78 6.03 14.67
C GLU A 61 15.84 5.00 15.12
N ASP A 62 16.23 5.05 16.40
CA ASP A 62 17.22 4.16 17.01
C ASP A 62 16.73 2.70 17.07
N GLU A 63 15.42 2.47 17.27
CA GLU A 63 14.81 1.14 17.15
C GLU A 63 14.93 0.61 15.72
N ILE A 64 14.68 1.44 14.70
CA ILE A 64 14.80 1.06 13.28
C ILE A 64 16.26 0.84 12.86
N GLU A 65 17.19 1.66 13.34
CA GLU A 65 18.61 1.52 13.06
C GLU A 65 19.13 0.16 13.56
N LYS A 66 18.72 -0.25 14.77
CA LYS A 66 19.11 -1.51 15.41
C LYS A 66 18.47 -2.76 14.79
N LEU A 67 17.46 -2.62 13.93
CA LEU A 67 16.89 -3.77 13.22
C LEU A 67 17.94 -4.42 12.32
N TYR A 68 18.15 -5.72 12.53
CA TYR A 68 18.89 -6.55 11.60
C TYR A 68 18.13 -6.71 10.29
N LEU A 69 18.87 -6.79 9.19
CA LEU A 69 18.30 -7.20 7.91
C LEU A 69 17.96 -8.70 7.97
N GLY A 70 17.03 -9.13 7.12
CA GLY A 70 16.60 -10.52 7.01
C GLY A 70 15.36 -10.90 7.82
N TYR A 71 14.84 -10.01 8.69
CA TYR A 71 13.56 -10.24 9.35
C TYR A 71 12.42 -10.44 8.34
N THR A 72 11.46 -11.29 8.65
CA THR A 72 10.19 -11.36 7.93
C THR A 72 9.24 -10.26 8.42
N TYR A 73 8.14 -10.04 7.70
CA TYR A 73 7.12 -9.09 8.13
C TYR A 73 6.50 -9.53 9.47
N GLU A 74 6.21 -10.81 9.62
CA GLU A 74 5.59 -11.38 10.82
C GLU A 74 6.47 -11.19 12.05
N GLU A 75 7.79 -11.39 11.92
CA GLU A 75 8.74 -11.16 13.01
C GLU A 75 8.77 -9.68 13.45
N LEU A 76 8.58 -8.73 12.53
CA LEU A 76 8.53 -7.31 12.85
C LEU A 76 7.17 -6.87 13.39
N GLU A 77 6.08 -7.46 12.91
CA GLU A 77 4.74 -7.25 13.45
C GLU A 77 4.68 -7.71 14.92
N ASP A 78 5.26 -8.87 15.24
CA ASP A 78 5.42 -9.37 16.60
C ASP A 78 6.33 -8.46 17.44
N LEU A 79 7.44 -7.96 16.87
CA LEU A 79 8.38 -7.08 17.56
C LEU A 79 7.77 -5.72 17.91
N PHE A 80 7.02 -5.13 16.99
CA PHE A 80 6.35 -3.85 17.20
C PHE A 80 5.03 -4.01 17.98
N GLY A 81 4.46 -5.22 17.97
CA GLY A 81 3.14 -5.52 18.53
C GLY A 81 1.99 -4.87 17.75
N ILE A 82 2.25 -4.42 16.52
CA ILE A 82 1.32 -3.69 15.67
C ILE A 82 1.53 -4.00 14.18
N ALA A 83 0.42 -4.16 13.47
CA ALA A 83 0.42 -4.31 12.02
C ALA A 83 0.82 -3.00 11.32
N ALA A 84 1.30 -3.12 10.09
CA ALA A 84 1.53 -1.96 9.23
C ALA A 84 0.21 -1.28 8.86
N ASP A 85 0.25 0.05 8.74
CA ASP A 85 -0.89 0.87 8.35
C ASP A 85 -1.15 0.78 6.84
N GLU A 86 -0.07 0.65 6.04
CA GLU A 86 -0.15 0.57 4.58
C GLU A 86 0.81 -0.47 4.02
N ARG A 87 0.47 -0.99 2.83
CA ARG A 87 1.29 -1.92 2.07
C ARG A 87 1.33 -1.51 0.60
N GLU A 88 2.53 -1.40 0.06
CA GLU A 88 2.79 -1.04 -1.34
C GLU A 88 3.75 -2.02 -1.99
N SER A 89 3.77 -2.09 -3.32
CA SER A 89 4.72 -2.92 -4.06
C SER A 89 5.38 -2.08 -5.15
N GLU A 90 6.71 -2.04 -5.14
CA GLU A 90 7.53 -1.30 -6.09
C GLU A 90 8.34 -2.28 -6.95
N TYR A 91 8.18 -2.20 -8.26
CA TYR A 91 8.96 -3.01 -9.21
C TYR A 91 10.17 -2.22 -9.69
N ARG A 92 11.38 -2.68 -9.37
CA ARG A 92 12.63 -2.05 -9.79
C ARG A 92 13.15 -2.74 -11.05
N ARG A 93 12.73 -2.24 -12.21
CA ARG A 93 13.21 -2.73 -13.52
C ARG A 93 14.67 -2.32 -13.79
N ASP A 94 14.99 -1.08 -13.43
CA ASP A 94 16.23 -0.41 -13.88
C ASP A 94 17.32 -0.43 -12.81
N ALA A 95 17.16 -1.23 -11.76
CA ALA A 95 18.18 -1.37 -10.73
C ALA A 95 19.46 -1.96 -11.36
N THR A 96 20.52 -1.18 -11.38
CA THR A 96 21.86 -1.65 -11.72
C THR A 96 22.44 -2.35 -10.49
N GLY A 97 22.61 -3.67 -10.55
CA GLY A 97 23.14 -4.45 -9.42
C GLY A 97 22.90 -5.95 -9.55
N TYR A 98 23.56 -6.72 -8.68
CA TYR A 98 23.57 -8.20 -8.72
C TYR A 98 22.20 -8.84 -8.44
N THR A 99 21.26 -8.08 -7.86
CA THR A 99 19.95 -8.58 -7.39
C THR A 99 18.77 -8.07 -8.24
N ALA A 100 19.03 -7.42 -9.38
CA ALA A 100 17.98 -6.92 -10.26
C ALA A 100 17.60 -7.94 -11.36
N PRO A 101 16.35 -7.90 -11.86
CA PRO A 101 15.21 -7.14 -11.35
C PRO A 101 14.59 -7.79 -10.11
N HIS A 102 14.02 -6.98 -9.21
CA HIS A 102 13.28 -7.47 -8.05
C HIS A 102 12.08 -6.58 -7.72
N THR A 103 11.12 -7.15 -7.01
CA THR A 103 9.99 -6.43 -6.41
C THR A 103 10.29 -6.17 -4.95
N ILE A 104 10.12 -4.92 -4.51
CA ILE A 104 10.16 -4.53 -3.11
C ILE A 104 8.72 -4.43 -2.63
N VAL A 105 8.39 -5.12 -1.54
CA VAL A 105 7.12 -4.92 -0.82
C VAL A 105 7.41 -3.96 0.33
N TRP A 106 6.78 -2.80 0.30
CA TRP A 106 6.91 -1.78 1.34
C TRP A 106 5.77 -1.91 2.34
N TYR A 107 6.11 -1.86 3.62
CA TYR A 107 5.15 -1.73 4.73
C TYR A 107 5.41 -0.42 5.45
N THR A 108 4.34 0.35 5.67
CA THR A 108 4.40 1.68 6.26
C THR A 108 3.74 1.69 7.63
N TRP A 109 4.42 2.30 8.61
CA TRP A 109 3.87 2.60 9.93
C TRP A 109 3.88 4.11 10.14
N GLN A 110 2.72 4.69 10.44
CA GLN A 110 2.57 6.09 10.82
C GLN A 110 2.58 6.21 12.34
N ASN A 111 3.54 6.95 12.89
CA ASN A 111 3.59 7.18 14.33
C ASN A 111 2.67 8.36 14.74
N PRO A 112 2.19 8.38 15.99
CA PRO A 112 1.42 9.52 16.52
C PRO A 112 2.17 10.85 16.55
N ASP A 113 3.51 10.79 16.54
CA ASP A 113 4.35 11.99 16.48
C ASP A 113 4.61 12.45 15.04
N ASN A 114 3.85 11.98 14.05
CA ASN A 114 3.99 12.33 12.62
C ASN A 114 5.33 11.92 12.00
N THR A 115 6.07 11.00 12.61
CA THR A 115 7.16 10.30 11.93
C THR A 115 6.61 9.08 11.18
N ILE A 116 7.29 8.67 10.12
CA ILE A 116 6.86 7.55 9.28
C ILE A 116 7.99 6.54 9.15
N ILE A 117 7.68 5.27 9.33
CA ILE A 117 8.61 4.17 9.08
C ILE A 117 8.15 3.46 7.81
N ARG A 118 9.07 3.27 6.86
CA ARG A 118 8.84 2.40 5.70
C ARG A 118 9.90 1.32 5.66
N LEU A 119 9.47 0.07 5.71
CA LEU A 119 10.36 -1.09 5.65
C LEU A 119 10.11 -1.86 4.36
N GLY A 120 11.17 -2.08 3.59
CA GLY A 120 11.11 -2.70 2.28
C GLY A 120 11.65 -4.13 2.32
N PHE A 121 10.84 -5.04 1.79
CA PHE A 121 11.11 -6.47 1.80
C PHE A 121 11.34 -6.98 0.39
N ILE A 122 12.42 -7.74 0.22
CA ILE A 122 12.76 -8.42 -1.04
C ILE A 122 12.82 -9.91 -0.71
N ASN A 123 12.14 -10.75 -1.50
CA ASN A 123 12.04 -12.20 -1.22
C ASN A 123 11.58 -12.53 0.21
N ASN A 124 10.63 -11.76 0.75
CA ASN A 124 10.10 -11.89 2.11
C ASN A 124 11.12 -11.63 3.23
N ARG A 125 12.19 -10.89 2.94
CA ARG A 125 13.25 -10.55 3.89
C ARG A 125 13.44 -9.04 3.92
N LEU A 126 13.59 -8.48 5.12
CA LEU A 126 13.87 -7.06 5.32
C LEU A 126 15.23 -6.71 4.72
N GLU A 127 15.23 -5.80 3.76
CA GLU A 127 16.46 -5.35 3.07
C GLU A 127 16.58 -3.82 3.11
N ARG A 128 15.45 -3.12 3.14
CA ARG A 128 15.38 -1.65 3.14
C ARG A 128 14.73 -1.12 4.39
N LYS A 129 15.30 -0.07 4.95
CA LYS A 129 14.80 0.63 6.13
C LYS A 129 14.78 2.12 5.82
N GLN A 130 13.63 2.75 5.99
CA GLN A 130 13.46 4.19 5.84
C GLN A 130 12.76 4.74 7.09
N PHE A 131 13.38 5.75 7.70
CA PHE A 131 12.77 6.55 8.76
C PHE A 131 12.60 7.98 8.26
N ILE A 132 11.36 8.44 8.19
CA ILE A 132 10.99 9.78 7.71
C ILE A 132 10.68 10.62 8.94
N ARG A 133 11.54 11.60 9.20
CA ARG A 133 11.38 12.54 10.32
C ARG A 133 10.25 13.54 10.04
N LYS A 134 9.84 14.27 11.09
CA LYS A 134 8.80 15.31 11.05
C LYS A 134 9.09 16.43 10.03
N ASP A 135 10.36 16.67 9.73
CA ASP A 135 10.83 17.66 8.75
C ASP A 135 10.83 17.13 7.31
N GLY A 136 10.44 15.86 7.11
CA GLY A 136 10.46 15.18 5.82
C GLY A 136 11.82 14.59 5.44
N ASN A 137 12.84 14.71 6.30
CA ASN A 137 14.14 14.12 6.03
C ASN A 137 14.05 12.59 6.10
N VAL A 138 14.57 11.92 5.07
CA VAL A 138 14.53 10.46 4.94
C VAL A 138 15.88 9.88 5.29
N ILE A 139 15.90 9.01 6.30
CA ILE A 139 17.10 8.28 6.72
C ILE A 139 16.95 6.87 6.22
N SER A 140 17.86 6.46 5.36
CA SER A 140 17.81 5.16 4.68
C SER A 140 19.11 4.40 4.89
N ASN A 141 19.01 3.06 4.93
CA ASN A 141 20.18 2.19 4.86
C ASN A 141 20.68 1.96 3.42
N GLU A 142 20.00 2.52 2.42
CA GLU A 142 20.42 2.43 1.03
C GLU A 142 21.60 3.35 0.74
N ILE A 143 22.68 2.78 0.22
CA ILE A 143 23.81 3.54 -0.32
C ILE A 143 23.46 3.91 -1.76
N ASN A 144 23.36 5.20 -2.03
CA ASN A 144 23.29 5.69 -3.41
C ASN A 144 24.70 5.64 -4.01
N LEU A 145 24.89 4.79 -5.02
CA LEU A 145 26.20 4.60 -5.65
C LEU A 145 26.63 5.83 -6.46
N ASP A 146 25.70 6.69 -6.85
CA ASP A 146 26.01 7.95 -7.56
C ASP A 146 26.63 9.00 -6.64
N ASP A 147 26.44 8.86 -5.32
CA ASP A 147 26.98 9.78 -4.30
C ASP A 147 28.38 9.34 -3.81
N VAL A 148 28.87 8.20 -4.28
CA VAL A 148 30.24 7.71 -4.01
C VAL A 148 31.13 8.10 -5.17
N GLU A 149 31.73 9.29 -5.13
CA GLU A 149 32.84 9.63 -6.02
C GLU A 149 33.99 8.64 -5.78
N LEU A 150 34.36 7.87 -6.82
CA LEU A 150 35.49 6.94 -6.83
C LEU A 150 36.83 7.66 -7.07
#